data_AF-A0A7L1Q4A2-F1
#
_entry.id   AF-A0A7L1Q4A2-F1
#
_cell.length_a   1.000
_cell.length_b   1.000
_cell.length_c   1.000
_cell.angle_alpha   90.00
_cell.angle_beta   90.00
_cell.angle_gamma   90.00
#
_symmetry.space_group_name_H-M   'P 1'
#
loop_
_entity.id
_entity.type
_entity.pdbx_description
1 polymer ?
#
loop_
_entity_poly.entity_id
_entity_poly.type
_entity_poly.pdbx_seq_one_letter_code
_entity_poly.pdbx_strand_id
1 'polypeptide(L)' 'VTATDADESLNGQVKYSFKKKKTSSQIFHLDSETGAITLGQSLNFEEGNAYELDLQAYDGGALYDTAKVV' A
#
# COMPACT_ATOMS: atom_id res chain seq x y z
N VAL A 1 4.72 2.85 4.87
CA VAL A 1 5.42 1.56 4.62
C VAL A 1 6.63 1.85 3.75
N THR A 2 7.69 1.05 3.82
CA THR A 2 8.92 1.23 3.02
C THR A 2 9.41 -0.11 2.51
N ALA A 3 9.85 -0.14 1.26
CA ALA A 3 10.50 -1.26 0.59
C ALA A 3 11.68 -0.71 -0.23
N THR A 4 12.70 -1.54 -0.44
CA THR A 4 13.94 -1.17 -1.12
C THR A 4 14.29 -2.25 -2.15
N ASP A 5 14.68 -1.84 -3.35
CA ASP A 5 15.21 -2.72 -4.38
C ASP A 5 16.68 -2.34 -4.65
N ALA A 6 17.53 -3.35 -4.88
CA ALA A 6 18.97 -3.16 -5.09
C ALA A 6 19.34 -2.95 -6.57
N ASP A 7 18.39 -3.17 -7.49
CA ASP A 7 18.59 -2.96 -8.91
C ASP A 7 18.71 -1.47 -9.29
N GLU A 8 19.25 -1.20 -10.48
CA GLU A 8 19.40 0.16 -10.98
C GLU A 8 18.20 0.60 -11.85
N SER A 9 18.03 1.93 -11.97
CA SER A 9 17.02 2.55 -12.84
C SER A 9 15.58 2.09 -12.55
N LEU A 10 14.80 1.71 -13.57
CA LEU A 10 13.37 1.37 -13.46
C LEU A 10 13.10 0.14 -12.59
N ASN A 11 14.06 -0.79 -12.50
CA ASN A 11 13.95 -1.97 -11.64
C ASN A 11 14.29 -1.64 -10.17
N GLY A 12 15.04 -0.56 -9.93
CA GLY A 12 15.26 -0.03 -8.58
C GLY A 12 14.10 0.83 -8.05
N GLN A 13 13.20 1.30 -8.93
CA GLN A 13 12.12 2.20 -8.54
C GLN A 13 10.90 1.41 -8.04
N VAL A 14 10.75 1.39 -6.72
CA VAL A 14 9.64 0.71 -6.05
C VAL A 14 8.39 1.60 -6.03
N LYS A 15 7.24 1.00 -6.36
CA LYS A 15 5.91 1.61 -6.23
C LYS A 15 4.99 0.79 -5.34
N TYR A 16 4.01 1.43 -4.74
CA TYR A 16 3.09 0.82 -3.76
C TYR A 16 1.65 0.81 -4.26
N SER A 17 0.91 -0.27 -3.97
CA SER A 17 -0.53 -0.35 -4.23
C SER A 17 -1.27 -1.26 -3.24
N PHE A 18 -2.59 -1.08 -3.11
CA PHE A 18 -3.44 -2.02 -2.38
C PHE A 18 -3.67 -3.28 -3.21
N LYS A 19 -3.38 -4.45 -2.63
CA LYS A 19 -3.63 -5.77 -3.25
C LYS A 19 -5.13 -6.05 -3.38
N LYS A 20 -5.92 -5.65 -2.38
CA LYS A 20 -7.40 -5.71 -2.39
C LYS A 20 -7.97 -4.29 -2.37
N LYS A 21 -8.48 -3.83 -3.50
CA LYS A 21 -8.96 -2.43 -3.61
C LYS A 21 -10.31 -2.19 -2.91
N LYS A 22 -11.24 -3.14 -2.90
CA LYS A 22 -12.67 -2.83 -2.68
C LYS A 22 -13.03 -2.13 -1.36
N THR A 23 -12.44 -2.51 -0.23
CA THR A 23 -12.80 -1.91 1.08
C THR A 23 -11.74 -0.92 1.55
N SER A 24 -10.46 -1.26 1.34
CA SER A 24 -9.31 -0.48 1.78
C SER A 24 -9.21 0.88 1.07
N SER A 25 -9.51 0.96 -0.23
CA SER A 25 -9.32 2.21 -0.99
C SER A 25 -10.43 3.24 -0.79
N GLN A 26 -11.54 2.88 -0.12
CA GLN A 26 -12.60 3.84 0.22
C GLN A 26 -12.24 4.63 1.48
N ILE A 27 -11.51 4.01 2.40
CA ILE A 27 -11.19 4.59 3.72
C ILE A 27 -9.76 5.14 3.74
N PHE A 28 -8.83 4.43 3.12
CA PHE A 28 -7.42 4.72 3.14
C PHE A 28 -6.93 5.17 1.76
N HIS A 29 -5.99 6.10 1.77
CA HIS A 29 -5.23 6.53 0.61
C HIS A 29 -3.80 6.03 0.78
N LEU A 30 -3.20 5.56 -0.31
CA LEU A 30 -1.82 5.12 -0.36
C LEU A 30 -1.12 5.92 -1.44
N ASP A 31 -0.09 6.65 -1.05
CA ASP A 31 0.80 7.31 -1.98
C ASP A 31 1.71 6.26 -2.64
N SER A 32 1.63 6.15 -3.97
CA SER A 32 2.31 5.08 -4.71
C SER A 32 3.82 5.24 -4.80
N GLU A 33 4.37 6.42 -4.53
CA GLU A 33 5.81 6.69 -4.64
C GLU A 33 6.49 6.62 -3.26
N THR A 34 5.81 7.10 -2.22
CA THR A 34 6.37 7.17 -0.86
C THR A 34 5.92 6.03 0.05
N GLY A 35 4.84 5.34 -0.28
CA GLY A 35 4.24 4.33 0.60
C GLY A 35 3.55 4.93 1.84
N ALA A 36 3.26 6.24 1.84
CA ALA A 36 2.50 6.89 2.90
C ALA A 36 1.03 6.46 2.86
N ILE A 37 0.50 6.11 4.03
CA ILE A 37 -0.92 5.72 4.19
C ILE A 37 -1.62 6.83 4.96
N THR A 38 -2.70 7.37 4.40
CA THR A 38 -3.51 8.43 5.01
C THR A 38 -4.97 8.05 5.01
N LEU A 39 -5.76 8.69 5.89
CA LEU A 39 -7.20 8.52 5.93
C LEU A 39 -7.85 9.47 4.91
N GLY A 40 -8.70 8.91 4.03
CA GLY A 40 -9.55 9.69 3.11
C GLY A 40 -10.89 10.10 3.74
N GLN A 41 -11.27 9.44 4.83
CA GLN A 41 -12.48 9.75 5.61
C GLN A 41 -12.26 9.42 7.09
N SER A 42 -13.11 9.97 7.95
CA SER A 42 -13.11 9.70 9.38
C SER A 42 -13.52 8.25 9.65
N LEU A 43 -12.84 7.60 10.60
CA LEU A 43 -13.19 6.25 11.04
C LEU A 43 -14.34 6.32 12.04
N ASN A 44 -15.41 5.54 11.80
CA ASN A 44 -16.47 5.31 12.76
C ASN A 44 -16.30 3.92 13.39
N PHE A 45 -16.20 3.88 14.72
CA PHE A 45 -16.03 2.62 15.47
C PHE A 45 -17.22 1.66 15.30
N GLU A 46 -18.42 2.16 15.04
CA GLU A 46 -19.61 1.32 14.81
C GLU A 46 -19.59 0.61 13.44
N GLU A 47 -18.79 1.11 12.48
CA GLU A 47 -18.70 0.53 11.13
C GLU A 47 -17.57 -0.49 11.01
N GLY A 48 -16.55 -0.41 11.88
CA GLY A 48 -15.43 -1.34 11.90
C GLY A 48 -14.53 -1.11 13.11
N ASN A 49 -14.20 -2.19 13.81
CA ASN A 49 -13.31 -2.18 14.97
C ASN A 49 -11.84 -2.52 14.63
N ALA A 50 -11.58 -3.01 13.41
CA ALA A 50 -10.25 -3.33 12.90
C ALA A 50 -10.22 -3.24 11.37
N TYR A 51 -9.10 -2.79 10.80
CA TYR A 51 -8.89 -2.71 9.36
C TYR A 51 -7.58 -3.38 8.99
N GLU A 52 -7.66 -4.42 8.16
CA GLU A 52 -6.46 -5.05 7.58
C GLU A 52 -6.21 -4.50 6.17
N LEU A 53 -5.01 -3.99 5.93
CA LEU A 53 -4.57 -3.49 4.64
C LEU A 53 -3.53 -4.46 4.05
N ASP A 54 -3.93 -5.15 2.98
CA ASP A 54 -3.00 -5.95 2.18
C ASP A 54 -2.37 -5.06 1.10
N LEU A 55 -1.08 -4.78 1.24
CA LEU A 55 -0.29 -3.92 0.35
C LEU A 55 0.68 -4.74 -0.49
N GLN A 56 1.04 -4.21 -1.67
CA GLN A 56 2.15 -4.71 -2.46
C GLN A 56 3.10 -3.58 -2.83
N ALA A 57 4.39 -3.89 -2.80
CA ALA A 57 5.47 -3.09 -3.36
C ALA A 57 5.96 -3.79 -4.63
N TYR A 58 6.12 -3.07 -5.73
CA TYR A 58 6.49 -3.65 -7.02
C TYR A 58 7.44 -2.72 -7.79
N ASP A 59 8.32 -3.31 -8.59
CA ASP A 59 9.30 -2.60 -9.40
C ASP A 59 8.90 -2.51 -10.89
N GLY A 60 9.76 -1.92 -11.71
CA GLY A 60 9.63 -1.93 -13.18
C GLY A 60 9.90 -3.28 -13.84
N GLY A 61 10.50 -4.23 -13.12
CA GLY A 61 10.85 -5.59 -13.56
C GLY A 61 9.73 -6.62 -13.40
N ALA A 62 8.56 -6.21 -12.90
CA ALA A 62 7.43 -7.07 -12.54
C ALA A 62 7.69 -8.01 -11.35
N LEU A 63 8.72 -7.72 -10.55
CA LEU A 63 8.91 -8.29 -9.23
C LEU A 63 8.06 -7.52 -8.22
N TYR A 64 7.57 -8.23 -7.21
CA TYR A 64 6.79 -7.61 -6.15
C TYR A 64 6.92 -8.40 -4.85
N ASP A 65 6.74 -7.70 -3.75
CA ASP A 65 6.55 -8.27 -2.42
C ASP A 65 5.27 -7.70 -1.78
N THR A 66 4.81 -8.33 -0.71
CA THR A 66 3.55 -7.98 -0.05
C THR A 66 3.71 -7.79 1.45
N ALA A 67 2.98 -6.83 2.00
CA ALA A 67 2.96 -6.55 3.43
C ALA A 67 1.51 -6.40 3.93
N LYS A 68 1.28 -6.76 5.19
CA LYS A 68 0.00 -6.56 5.87
C LYS A 68 0.17 -5.49 6.96
N VAL A 69 -0.76 -4.54 6.98
CA VAL A 69 -0.92 -3.57 8.08
C VAL A 69 -2.20 -3.92 8.82
N VAL A 70 -2.12 -4.01 10.15
CA VAL A 70 -3.24 -4.35 11.06
C VAL A 70 -3.38 -3.30 12.14
#